data_AF-A0A520I449-F1
#
_entry.id   AF-A0A520I449-F1
#
_cell.length_a   1.000
_cell.length_b   1.000
_cell.length_c   1.000
_cell.angle_alpha   90.00
_cell.angle_beta   90.00
_cell.angle_gamma   90.00
#
_symmetry.space_group_name_H-M   'P 1'
#
loop_
_entity.id
_entity.type
_entity.pdbx_description
1 polymer ?
#
loop_
_entity_poly.entity_id
_entity_poly.type
_entity_poly.pdbx_seq_one_letter_code
_entity_poly.pdbx_strand_id
1 'polypeptide(L)'
;MDKEKLIQEAYLVSHTIEENGNFPNNPVYPLMIYKGAFRLHPDDKIEVIKTVFAQNGYSNTWVDGIFDYHHYHSNTHEVMGVFCGNADVQFGGEHGVCIELDKGDVVVIPAGVAHKRLRASDDFTVLGAYPKGSDYNMRYGKPEERPEADEDIAKAVAIQPDGKILVAGQSFTGSNRDVAVARINVDGTLDTTFSGDGKLTTDIAGNNDSATCIAINTDGKIAVGSYSYGAASSNNFSDYGIV
;
A
#
# COMPACT_ATOMS: atom_id res chain seq x y z
N MET A 1 -27.33 -4.41 9.95
CA MET A 1 -26.51 -5.59 10.31
C MET A 1 -25.48 -5.11 11.31
N ASP A 2 -25.42 -5.74 12.48
CA ASP A 2 -24.62 -5.28 13.62
C ASP A 2 -23.19 -5.81 13.52
N LYS A 3 -22.20 -4.92 13.41
CA LYS A 3 -20.78 -5.26 13.19
C LYS A 3 -20.25 -6.14 14.33
N GLU A 4 -20.68 -5.90 15.57
CA GLU A 4 -20.19 -6.61 16.76
C GLU A 4 -20.57 -8.11 16.78
N LYS A 5 -21.52 -8.53 15.95
CA LYS A 5 -21.88 -9.95 15.80
C LYS A 5 -21.05 -10.69 14.75
N LEU A 6 -20.37 -9.96 13.87
CA LEU A 6 -19.68 -10.50 12.69
C LEU A 6 -18.16 -10.50 12.81
N ILE A 7 -17.62 -9.60 13.64
CA ILE A 7 -16.19 -9.50 13.92
C ILE A 7 -15.87 -10.03 15.31
N GLN A 8 -14.65 -10.51 15.50
CA GLN A 8 -14.14 -10.92 16.81
C GLN A 8 -12.72 -10.41 17.03
N GLU A 9 -12.21 -10.56 18.26
CA GLU A 9 -10.79 -10.37 18.52
C GLU A 9 -9.99 -11.33 17.65
N ALA A 10 -9.19 -10.76 16.77
CA ALA A 10 -8.31 -11.47 15.86
C ALA A 10 -6.89 -11.49 16.41
N TYR A 11 -6.18 -12.57 16.12
CA TYR A 11 -4.73 -12.61 16.32
C TYR A 11 -4.04 -12.01 15.10
N LEU A 12 -3.23 -10.97 15.31
CA LEU A 12 -2.46 -10.31 14.24
C LEU A 12 -1.10 -11.00 14.05
N VAL A 13 -0.83 -11.43 12.83
CA VAL A 13 0.51 -11.79 12.32
C VAL A 13 0.97 -10.69 11.37
N SER A 14 2.20 -10.22 11.52
CA SER A 14 2.78 -9.23 10.61
C SER A 14 4.14 -9.68 10.09
N HIS A 15 4.41 -9.37 8.81
CA HIS A 15 5.67 -9.65 8.16
C HIS A 15 6.15 -8.41 7.38
N THR A 16 7.33 -7.92 7.71
CA THR A 16 8.07 -7.06 6.79
C THR A 16 8.65 -7.96 5.70
N ILE A 17 8.33 -7.64 4.45
CA ILE A 17 8.75 -8.44 3.30
C ILE A 17 9.71 -7.59 2.47
N GLU A 18 10.97 -8.00 2.47
CA GLU A 18 12.05 -7.37 1.71
C GLU A 18 11.87 -7.55 0.19
N GLU A 19 12.51 -6.70 -0.60
CA GLU A 19 12.58 -6.86 -2.06
C GLU A 19 13.09 -8.26 -2.46
N ASN A 20 12.47 -8.85 -3.49
CA ASN A 20 12.82 -10.18 -3.98
C ASN A 20 12.91 -10.23 -5.51
N GLY A 21 14.09 -9.92 -6.04
CA GLY A 21 14.32 -9.91 -7.49
C GLY A 21 13.46 -8.84 -8.17
N ASN A 22 12.51 -9.24 -9.02
CA ASN A 22 11.59 -8.30 -9.67
C ASN A 22 10.30 -8.06 -8.89
N PHE A 23 10.18 -8.59 -7.67
CA PHE A 23 9.06 -8.28 -6.78
C PHE A 23 9.52 -7.20 -5.80
N PRO A 24 9.05 -5.95 -5.96
CA PRO A 24 9.52 -4.84 -5.12
C PRO A 24 9.10 -5.00 -3.66
N ASN A 25 7.96 -5.67 -3.41
CA ASN A 25 7.33 -5.74 -2.10
C ASN A 25 7.12 -4.33 -1.52
N ASN A 26 7.01 -4.19 -0.20
CA ASN A 26 6.79 -2.88 0.39
C ASN A 26 7.78 -2.62 1.54
N PRO A 27 8.71 -1.66 1.39
CA PRO A 27 9.74 -1.41 2.39
C PRO A 27 9.22 -0.65 3.62
N VAL A 28 8.00 -0.10 3.58
CA VAL A 28 7.43 0.73 4.65
C VAL A 28 6.33 0.00 5.41
N TYR A 29 5.43 -0.64 4.70
CA TYR A 29 4.24 -1.25 5.28
C TYR A 29 4.39 -2.77 5.36
N PRO A 30 4.18 -3.39 6.54
CA PRO A 30 4.20 -4.83 6.66
C PRO A 30 2.95 -5.45 6.04
N LEU A 31 3.08 -6.68 5.52
CA LEU A 31 1.95 -7.58 5.31
C LEU A 31 1.28 -7.84 6.66
N MET A 32 -0.05 -7.71 6.73
CA MET A 32 -0.81 -7.96 7.95
C MET A 32 -1.87 -9.04 7.73
N ILE A 33 -1.92 -10.01 8.65
CA ILE A 33 -2.90 -11.10 8.64
C ILE A 33 -3.63 -11.10 9.98
N TYR A 34 -4.92 -10.79 9.95
CA TYR A 34 -5.82 -10.87 11.08
C TYR A 34 -6.49 -12.25 11.07
N LYS A 35 -5.91 -13.19 11.84
CA LYS A 35 -6.40 -14.56 11.92
C LYS A 35 -7.75 -14.60 12.66
N GLY A 36 -8.76 -15.17 12.01
CA GLY A 36 -10.12 -15.32 12.52
C GLY A 36 -10.87 -14.01 12.74
N ALA A 37 -10.61 -12.96 11.95
CA ALA A 37 -11.27 -11.66 12.10
C ALA A 37 -12.80 -11.72 11.95
N PHE A 38 -13.32 -12.59 11.07
CA PHE A 38 -14.74 -12.82 10.87
C PHE A 38 -15.26 -14.08 11.58
N ARG A 39 -16.41 -13.96 12.25
CA ARG A 39 -17.22 -15.09 12.73
C ARG A 39 -18.26 -15.47 11.68
N LEU A 40 -17.88 -16.34 10.74
CA LEU A 40 -18.76 -16.77 9.64
C LEU A 40 -19.53 -18.05 9.98
N HIS A 41 -20.86 -17.94 10.06
CA HIS A 41 -21.80 -19.05 10.17
C HIS A 41 -21.97 -19.76 8.81
N PRO A 42 -22.29 -21.07 8.77
CA PRO A 42 -22.56 -21.78 7.52
C PRO A 42 -23.65 -21.17 6.62
N ASP A 43 -24.59 -20.41 7.19
CA ASP A 43 -25.67 -19.75 6.45
C ASP A 43 -25.32 -18.33 5.97
N ASP A 44 -24.16 -17.81 6.39
CA ASP A 44 -23.72 -16.48 5.97
C ASP A 44 -23.43 -16.46 4.47
N LYS A 45 -23.58 -15.27 3.89
CA LYS A 45 -23.27 -15.00 2.49
C LYS A 45 -22.04 -14.10 2.41
N ILE A 46 -21.33 -14.15 1.29
CA ILE A 46 -20.15 -13.33 1.01
C ILE A 46 -20.38 -11.82 1.24
N GLU A 47 -21.63 -11.36 1.09
CA GLU A 47 -22.07 -9.97 1.35
C GLU A 47 -21.80 -9.48 2.78
N VAL A 48 -21.63 -10.39 3.75
CA VAL A 48 -21.21 -10.08 5.12
C VAL A 48 -19.82 -9.43 5.11
N ILE A 49 -18.84 -10.04 4.44
CA ILE A 49 -17.48 -9.51 4.30
C ILE A 49 -17.52 -8.19 3.52
N LYS A 50 -18.26 -8.16 2.39
CA LYS A 50 -18.43 -6.96 1.57
C LYS A 50 -18.94 -5.76 2.37
N THR A 51 -19.95 -5.99 3.20
CA THR A 51 -20.55 -4.95 4.06
C THR A 51 -19.53 -4.40 5.05
N VAL A 52 -18.77 -5.28 5.71
CA VAL A 52 -17.73 -4.86 6.65
C VAL A 52 -16.62 -4.11 5.92
N PHE A 53 -16.16 -4.58 4.76
CA PHE A 53 -15.15 -3.87 3.97
C PHE A 53 -15.64 -2.48 3.56
N ALA A 54 -16.86 -2.35 3.03
CA ALA A 54 -17.46 -1.07 2.65
C ALA A 54 -17.55 -0.09 3.82
N GLN A 55 -17.93 -0.56 5.01
CA GLN A 55 -17.97 0.26 6.23
C GLN A 55 -16.59 0.74 6.70
N ASN A 56 -15.52 0.05 6.32
CA ASN A 56 -14.14 0.45 6.62
C ASN A 56 -13.45 1.10 5.41
N GLY A 57 -14.22 1.56 4.42
CA GLY A 57 -13.70 2.31 3.28
C GLY A 57 -13.03 1.47 2.20
N TYR A 58 -13.31 0.17 2.14
CA TYR A 58 -12.85 -0.72 1.06
C TYR A 58 -14.02 -1.09 0.14
N SER A 59 -13.85 -0.88 -1.16
CA SER A 59 -14.86 -1.19 -2.18
C SER A 59 -14.18 -1.67 -3.47
N ASN A 60 -14.83 -1.59 -4.63
CA ASN A 60 -14.35 -2.21 -5.88
C ASN A 60 -14.05 -3.71 -5.70
N THR A 61 -15.08 -4.48 -5.34
CA THR A 61 -14.90 -5.84 -4.83
C THR A 61 -14.95 -6.91 -5.91
N TRP A 62 -14.19 -7.98 -5.73
CA TRP A 62 -14.26 -9.21 -6.53
C TRP A 62 -14.40 -10.44 -5.61
N VAL A 63 -14.86 -11.56 -6.16
CA VAL A 63 -15.06 -12.83 -5.42
C VAL A 63 -14.53 -13.98 -6.26
N ASP A 64 -13.46 -14.63 -5.82
CA ASP A 64 -12.83 -15.79 -6.47
C ASP A 64 -11.80 -16.43 -5.51
N GLY A 65 -10.96 -17.34 -6.00
CA GLY A 65 -9.72 -17.77 -5.34
C GLY A 65 -8.53 -16.84 -5.64
N ILE A 66 -7.33 -17.28 -5.24
CA ILE A 66 -6.06 -16.57 -5.51
C ILE A 66 -5.32 -17.30 -6.65
N PHE A 67 -4.74 -16.55 -7.60
CA PHE A 67 -3.95 -17.11 -8.70
C PHE A 67 -2.77 -17.96 -8.21
N ASP A 68 -2.42 -19.00 -8.96
CA ASP A 68 -1.30 -19.91 -8.65
C ASP A 68 0.07 -19.41 -9.17
N TYR A 69 0.10 -18.22 -9.77
CA TYR A 69 1.31 -17.51 -10.15
C TYR A 69 1.45 -16.19 -9.38
N HIS A 70 2.69 -15.75 -9.18
CA HIS A 70 2.95 -14.48 -8.51
C HIS A 70 2.42 -13.32 -9.33
N HIS A 71 1.69 -12.44 -8.65
CA HIS A 71 1.30 -11.13 -9.16
C HIS A 71 1.29 -10.13 -8.00
N TYR A 72 1.28 -8.85 -8.32
CA TYR A 72 1.13 -7.77 -7.35
C TYR A 72 0.44 -6.55 -7.97
N HIS A 73 -0.04 -5.68 -7.09
CA HIS A 73 -0.56 -4.36 -7.42
C HIS A 73 0.44 -3.31 -6.94
N SER A 74 1.02 -2.52 -7.84
CA SER A 74 1.92 -1.43 -7.44
C SER A 74 1.17 -0.18 -7.03
N ASN A 75 -0.01 0.05 -7.62
CA ASN A 75 -0.71 1.33 -7.55
C ASN A 75 -1.72 1.44 -6.38
N THR A 76 -2.01 0.36 -5.67
CA THR A 76 -2.98 0.32 -4.56
C THR A 76 -2.65 -0.81 -3.58
N HIS A 77 -3.05 -0.63 -2.32
CA HIS A 77 -3.14 -1.74 -1.36
C HIS A 77 -4.37 -2.60 -1.66
N GLU A 78 -4.36 -3.82 -1.16
CA GLU A 78 -5.46 -4.77 -1.27
C GLU A 78 -5.83 -5.33 0.10
N VAL A 79 -7.11 -5.62 0.29
CA VAL A 79 -7.58 -6.42 1.43
C VAL A 79 -8.37 -7.62 0.91
N MET A 80 -8.09 -8.80 1.48
CA MET A 80 -8.84 -10.02 1.19
C MET A 80 -9.45 -10.57 2.47
N GLY A 81 -10.71 -10.99 2.40
CA GLY A 81 -11.38 -11.73 3.48
C GLY A 81 -11.68 -13.16 3.03
N VAL A 82 -11.21 -14.16 3.79
CA VAL A 82 -11.43 -15.57 3.47
C VAL A 82 -12.85 -15.98 3.90
N PHE A 83 -13.67 -16.35 2.93
CA PHE A 83 -15.08 -16.66 3.17
C PHE A 83 -15.34 -18.15 3.37
N CYS A 84 -14.68 -18.99 2.57
CA CYS A 84 -14.81 -20.45 2.62
C CYS A 84 -13.44 -21.10 2.41
N GLY A 85 -13.31 -22.35 2.87
CA GLY A 85 -12.11 -23.16 2.69
C GLY A 85 -10.86 -22.69 3.44
N ASN A 86 -9.72 -23.20 2.98
CA ASN A 86 -8.38 -22.79 3.40
C ASN A 86 -7.41 -22.81 2.21
N ALA A 87 -6.29 -22.10 2.35
CA ALA A 87 -5.24 -22.06 1.34
C ALA A 87 -3.85 -21.79 1.94
N ASP A 88 -2.82 -22.39 1.36
CA ASP A 88 -1.45 -21.92 1.55
C ASP A 88 -1.16 -20.85 0.51
N VAL A 89 -0.76 -19.67 0.96
CA VAL A 89 -0.45 -18.53 0.10
C VAL A 89 0.98 -18.07 0.36
N GLN A 90 1.76 -17.95 -0.71
CA GLN A 90 3.12 -17.41 -0.66
C GLN A 90 3.09 -15.92 -0.98
N PHE A 91 3.59 -15.10 -0.07
CA PHE A 91 3.72 -13.66 -0.20
C PHE A 91 5.20 -13.26 -0.30
N GLY A 92 5.54 -12.30 -1.15
CA GLY A 92 6.89 -11.74 -1.25
C GLY A 92 7.78 -12.31 -2.36
N GLY A 93 7.23 -13.05 -3.31
CA GLY A 93 7.99 -13.73 -4.35
C GLY A 93 8.56 -15.08 -3.93
N GLU A 94 9.50 -15.63 -4.71
CA GLU A 94 9.96 -17.02 -4.61
C GLU A 94 10.62 -17.37 -3.26
N HIS A 95 11.25 -16.39 -2.62
CA HIS A 95 11.86 -16.51 -1.29
C HIS A 95 11.08 -15.78 -0.20
N GLY A 96 9.80 -15.50 -0.47
CA GLY A 96 8.89 -14.87 0.47
C GLY A 96 8.39 -15.81 1.57
N VAL A 97 7.35 -15.39 2.28
CA VAL A 97 6.73 -16.12 3.39
C VAL A 97 5.53 -16.92 2.90
N CYS A 98 5.38 -18.15 3.40
CA CYS A 98 4.20 -18.97 3.17
C CYS A 98 3.30 -18.92 4.39
N ILE A 99 2.03 -18.57 4.18
CA ILE A 99 1.02 -18.42 5.23
C ILE A 99 -0.16 -19.32 4.91
N GLU A 100 -0.62 -20.10 5.88
CA GLU A 100 -1.92 -20.78 5.81
C GLU A 100 -3.02 -19.78 6.17
N LEU A 101 -3.99 -19.63 5.27
CA LEU A 101 -5.18 -18.81 5.42
C LEU A 101 -6.40 -19.70 5.60
N ASP A 102 -7.21 -19.38 6.59
CA ASP A 102 -8.41 -20.12 6.97
C ASP A 102 -9.65 -19.24 6.83
N LYS A 103 -10.82 -19.86 6.68
CA LYS A 103 -12.10 -19.18 6.76
C LYS A 103 -12.15 -18.22 7.96
N GLY A 104 -12.48 -16.97 7.67
CA GLY A 104 -12.62 -15.89 8.63
C GLY A 104 -11.38 -15.00 8.74
N ASP A 105 -10.25 -15.37 8.13
CA ASP A 105 -9.06 -14.54 8.10
C ASP A 105 -9.23 -13.29 7.22
N VAL A 106 -8.51 -12.23 7.57
CA VAL A 106 -8.36 -11.04 6.74
C VAL A 106 -6.89 -10.76 6.49
N VAL A 107 -6.53 -10.55 5.24
CA VAL A 107 -5.18 -10.20 4.82
C VAL A 107 -5.19 -8.78 4.27
N VAL A 108 -4.33 -7.91 4.78
CA VAL A 108 -4.06 -6.59 4.21
C VAL A 108 -2.70 -6.66 3.53
N ILE A 109 -2.69 -6.48 2.21
CA ILE A 109 -1.55 -6.60 1.32
C ILE A 109 -1.11 -5.19 0.92
N PRO A 110 0.06 -4.74 1.39
CA PRO A 110 0.66 -3.51 0.91
C PRO A 110 0.94 -3.56 -0.60
N ALA A 111 0.94 -2.38 -1.21
CA ALA A 111 1.25 -2.23 -2.62
C ALA A 111 2.67 -2.76 -2.87
N GLY A 112 2.87 -3.50 -3.95
CA GLY A 112 4.14 -4.15 -4.28
C GLY A 112 4.31 -5.56 -3.74
N VAL A 113 3.58 -5.96 -2.69
CA VAL A 113 3.72 -7.30 -2.11
C VAL A 113 3.16 -8.35 -3.07
N ALA A 114 4.07 -9.12 -3.66
CA ALA A 114 3.70 -10.21 -4.56
C ALA A 114 3.03 -11.34 -3.81
N HIS A 115 2.06 -12.01 -4.43
CA HIS A 115 1.39 -13.14 -3.80
C HIS A 115 0.93 -14.19 -4.82
N LYS A 116 0.90 -15.46 -4.39
CA LYS A 116 0.37 -16.60 -5.16
C LYS A 116 -0.17 -17.67 -4.23
N ARG A 117 -1.16 -18.43 -4.70
CA ARG A 117 -1.66 -19.65 -4.05
C ARG A 117 -0.74 -20.83 -4.35
N LEU A 118 -0.33 -21.56 -3.32
CA LEU A 118 0.38 -22.83 -3.44
C LEU A 118 -0.57 -24.04 -3.40
N ARG A 119 -1.55 -23.98 -2.49
CA ARG A 119 -2.55 -25.03 -2.23
C ARG A 119 -3.85 -24.35 -1.81
N ALA A 120 -4.99 -24.95 -2.13
CA ALA A 120 -6.28 -24.58 -1.54
C ALA A 120 -7.23 -25.78 -1.46
N SER A 121 -8.20 -25.71 -0.56
CA SER A 121 -9.37 -26.59 -0.58
C SER A 121 -10.28 -26.28 -1.78
N ASP A 122 -11.11 -27.24 -2.19
CA ASP A 122 -11.99 -27.12 -3.36
C ASP A 122 -13.01 -25.97 -3.22
N ASP A 123 -13.37 -25.62 -1.98
CA ASP A 123 -14.32 -24.57 -1.63
C ASP A 123 -13.67 -23.22 -1.30
N PHE A 124 -12.34 -23.10 -1.46
CA PHE A 124 -11.62 -21.87 -1.10
C PHE A 124 -12.12 -20.68 -1.91
N THR A 125 -12.63 -19.67 -1.20
CA THR A 125 -13.16 -18.44 -1.79
C THR A 125 -12.80 -17.25 -0.91
N VAL A 126 -12.32 -16.18 -1.53
CA VAL A 126 -12.07 -14.90 -0.87
C VAL A 126 -12.92 -13.80 -1.50
N LEU A 127 -13.16 -12.74 -0.73
CA LEU A 127 -13.57 -11.44 -1.28
C LEU A 127 -12.38 -10.50 -1.20
N GLY A 128 -11.91 -10.02 -2.34
CA GLY A 128 -10.93 -8.95 -2.43
C GLY A 128 -11.59 -7.57 -2.57
N ALA A 129 -10.94 -6.54 -2.04
CA ALA A 129 -11.39 -5.15 -2.14
C ALA A 129 -10.21 -4.18 -2.04
N TYR A 130 -10.45 -2.95 -2.49
CA TYR A 130 -9.44 -1.90 -2.59
C TYR A 130 -9.86 -0.64 -1.82
N PRO A 131 -8.91 0.07 -1.20
CA PRO A 131 -9.20 1.27 -0.43
C PRO A 131 -9.88 2.31 -1.32
N LYS A 132 -10.98 2.87 -0.84
CA LYS A 132 -11.83 3.87 -1.53
C LYS A 132 -12.30 3.46 -2.93
N GLY A 133 -12.25 2.16 -3.24
CA GLY A 133 -12.62 1.64 -4.54
C GLY A 133 -11.61 1.95 -5.64
N SER A 134 -10.33 2.13 -5.28
CA SER A 134 -9.25 2.32 -6.24
C SER A 134 -9.22 1.23 -7.31
N ASP A 135 -8.84 1.63 -8.53
CA ASP A 135 -8.46 0.70 -9.59
C ASP A 135 -7.10 0.06 -9.27
N TYR A 136 -6.89 -1.15 -9.78
CA TYR A 136 -5.66 -1.92 -9.56
C TYR A 136 -5.01 -2.30 -10.89
N ASN A 137 -3.68 -2.30 -10.92
CA ASN A 137 -2.91 -2.84 -12.03
C ASN A 137 -2.47 -4.28 -11.74
N MET A 138 -2.14 -5.05 -12.77
CA MET A 138 -1.58 -6.39 -12.59
C MET A 138 -0.13 -6.39 -13.05
N ARG A 139 0.79 -6.64 -12.11
CA ARG A 139 2.22 -6.83 -12.39
C ARG A 139 2.61 -8.28 -12.09
N TYR A 140 3.56 -8.81 -12.84
CA TYR A 140 3.91 -10.23 -12.83
C TYR A 140 5.39 -10.48 -12.46
N GLY A 141 6.12 -9.44 -12.07
CA GLY A 141 7.55 -9.54 -11.75
C GLY A 141 8.43 -9.55 -13.00
N LYS A 142 7.99 -8.87 -14.07
CA LYS A 142 8.83 -8.68 -15.26
C LYS A 142 9.78 -7.50 -15.02
N PRO A 143 11.06 -7.56 -15.46
CA PRO A 143 12.01 -6.47 -15.26
C PRO A 143 11.51 -5.11 -15.77
N GLU A 144 10.80 -5.09 -16.90
CA GLU A 144 10.25 -3.88 -17.50
C GLU A 144 9.11 -3.23 -16.70
N GLU A 145 8.50 -3.95 -15.75
CA GLU A 145 7.46 -3.41 -14.87
C GLU A 145 8.04 -2.61 -13.69
N ARG A 146 9.31 -2.85 -13.34
CA ARG A 146 9.94 -2.31 -12.12
C ARG A 146 9.96 -0.79 -12.03
N PRO A 147 10.37 -0.02 -13.07
CA PRO A 147 10.48 1.43 -12.93
C PRO A 147 9.15 2.08 -12.53
N GLU A 148 8.06 1.73 -13.23
CA GLU A 148 6.73 2.26 -12.93
C GLU A 148 6.18 1.69 -11.61
N ALA A 149 6.44 0.42 -11.30
CA ALA A 149 6.02 -0.18 -10.05
C ALA A 149 6.67 0.47 -8.83
N ASP A 150 7.97 0.74 -8.90
CA ASP A 150 8.73 1.37 -7.82
C ASP A 150 8.24 2.82 -7.61
N GLU A 151 7.95 3.56 -8.69
CA GLU A 151 7.32 4.89 -8.62
C GLU A 151 5.91 4.84 -8.00
N ASP A 152 5.10 3.87 -8.41
CA ASP A 152 3.74 3.67 -7.89
C ASP A 152 3.73 3.35 -6.39
N ILE A 153 4.67 2.52 -5.93
CA ILE A 153 4.79 2.08 -4.53
C ILE A 153 5.38 3.18 -3.67
N ALA A 154 6.36 3.92 -4.19
CA ALA A 154 7.02 5.02 -3.49
C ALA A 154 6.17 6.30 -3.46
N LYS A 155 4.92 6.27 -3.97
CA LYS A 155 3.98 7.38 -3.93
C LYS A 155 4.01 8.06 -2.57
N ALA A 156 3.94 9.37 -2.63
CA ALA A 156 4.38 10.38 -1.68
C ALA A 156 3.85 10.29 -0.22
N VAL A 157 3.95 9.12 0.42
CA VAL A 157 3.71 8.89 1.83
C VAL A 157 4.79 7.93 2.35
N ALA A 158 5.54 8.33 3.37
CA ALA A 158 6.51 7.47 4.06
C ALA A 158 6.30 7.54 5.57
N ILE A 159 6.62 6.47 6.29
CA ILE A 159 6.55 6.43 7.76
C ILE A 159 7.97 6.39 8.33
N GLN A 160 8.27 7.33 9.23
CA GLN A 160 9.53 7.38 9.95
C GLN A 160 9.58 6.33 11.07
N PRO A 161 10.77 5.91 11.53
CA PRO A 161 10.90 4.91 12.61
C PRO A 161 10.23 5.28 13.93
N ASP A 162 10.01 6.57 14.17
CA ASP A 162 9.28 7.09 15.35
C ASP A 162 7.75 7.13 15.16
N GLY A 163 7.25 6.59 14.04
CA GLY A 163 5.83 6.51 13.70
C GLY A 163 5.26 7.77 13.05
N LYS A 164 6.05 8.84 12.86
CA LYS A 164 5.60 10.03 12.14
C LYS A 164 5.44 9.74 10.66
N ILE A 165 4.50 10.43 10.02
CA ILE A 165 4.17 10.24 8.60
C ILE A 165 4.69 11.44 7.83
N LEU A 166 5.45 11.20 6.78
CA LEU A 166 5.79 12.20 5.77
C LEU A 166 4.82 12.05 4.60
N VAL A 167 4.25 13.16 4.15
CA VAL A 167 3.43 13.23 2.95
C VAL A 167 4.08 14.23 2.01
N ALA A 168 4.42 13.83 0.79
CA ALA A 168 4.86 14.75 -0.24
C ALA A 168 3.77 14.99 -1.29
N GLY A 169 3.88 16.09 -2.01
CA GLY A 169 2.94 16.49 -3.04
C GLY A 169 3.34 17.84 -3.61
N GLN A 170 2.35 18.72 -3.75
CA GLN A 170 2.56 20.06 -4.27
C GLN A 170 1.77 21.10 -3.46
N SER A 171 2.30 22.31 -3.34
CA SER A 171 1.64 23.46 -2.73
C SER A 171 1.60 24.63 -3.71
N PHE A 172 0.51 25.37 -3.74
CA PHE A 172 0.41 26.57 -4.57
C PHE A 172 0.98 27.77 -3.80
N THR A 173 2.10 28.33 -4.27
CA THR A 173 2.81 29.45 -3.62
C THR A 173 2.48 30.81 -4.22
N GLY A 174 1.44 30.88 -5.05
CA GLY A 174 0.85 32.11 -5.57
C GLY A 174 1.09 32.33 -7.06
N SER A 175 2.24 31.92 -7.59
CA SER A 175 2.61 32.01 -9.02
C SER A 175 2.62 30.66 -9.73
N ASN A 176 3.00 29.61 -9.01
CA ASN A 176 3.24 28.25 -9.49
C ASN A 176 2.98 27.26 -8.34
N ARG A 177 3.03 25.97 -8.68
CA ARG A 177 2.96 24.87 -7.71
C ARG A 177 4.38 24.41 -7.42
N ASP A 178 4.73 24.28 -6.15
CA ASP A 178 6.06 23.84 -5.73
C ASP A 178 5.95 22.49 -5.03
N VAL A 179 7.04 21.73 -5.00
CA VAL A 179 7.12 20.50 -4.20
C VAL A 179 6.80 20.84 -2.75
N ALA A 180 5.92 20.06 -2.13
CA ALA A 180 5.58 20.23 -0.73
C ALA A 180 5.74 18.92 0.03
N VAL A 181 6.32 18.98 1.21
CA VAL A 181 6.40 17.87 2.17
C VAL A 181 5.75 18.33 3.47
N ALA A 182 4.86 17.52 4.05
CA ALA A 182 4.32 17.72 5.38
C ALA A 182 4.74 16.56 6.28
N ARG A 183 5.11 16.85 7.53
CA ARG A 183 5.29 15.83 8.56
C ARG A 183 4.12 15.84 9.54
N ILE A 184 3.57 14.67 9.79
CA ILE A 184 2.38 14.45 10.60
C ILE A 184 2.77 13.55 11.77
N ASN A 185 2.33 13.93 12.98
CA ASN A 185 2.46 13.14 14.19
C ASN A 185 1.57 11.89 14.12
N VAL A 186 1.84 10.92 15.00
CA VAL A 186 1.06 9.67 15.10
C VAL A 186 -0.43 9.94 15.37
N ASP A 187 -0.76 11.05 16.05
CA ASP A 187 -2.13 11.48 16.35
C ASP A 187 -2.84 12.21 15.18
N GLY A 188 -2.17 12.32 14.03
CA GLY A 188 -2.69 13.00 12.83
C GLY A 188 -2.51 14.52 12.84
N THR A 189 -1.95 15.11 13.89
CA THR A 189 -1.62 16.55 13.93
C THR A 189 -0.36 16.86 13.13
N LEU A 190 -0.21 18.10 12.68
CA LEU A 190 0.99 18.52 11.97
C LEU A 190 2.17 18.64 12.95
N ASP A 191 3.31 18.03 12.62
CA ASP A 191 4.52 18.11 13.44
C ASP A 191 5.22 19.46 13.21
N THR A 192 4.87 20.45 14.02
CA THR A 192 5.44 21.81 13.92
C THR A 192 6.94 21.88 14.21
N THR A 193 7.58 20.80 14.67
CA THR A 193 9.05 20.74 14.78
C THR A 193 9.73 20.51 13.43
N PHE A 194 9.00 20.08 12.41
CA PHE A 194 9.52 19.90 11.05
C PHE A 194 9.44 21.23 10.28
N SER A 195 10.56 21.78 9.83
CA SER A 195 10.58 23.04 9.06
C SER A 195 9.90 24.25 9.77
N GLY A 196 9.67 24.14 11.09
CA GLY A 196 9.10 25.19 11.96
C GLY A 196 7.57 25.30 11.94
N ASP A 197 6.91 24.84 10.89
CA ASP A 197 5.44 24.86 10.77
C ASP A 197 4.85 23.50 10.37
N GLY A 198 5.70 22.48 10.25
CA GLY A 198 5.38 21.13 9.84
C GLY A 198 5.31 20.90 8.34
N LYS A 199 5.66 21.91 7.54
CA LYS A 199 5.66 21.83 6.08
C LYS A 199 6.96 22.38 5.52
N LEU A 200 7.40 21.79 4.43
CA LEU A 200 8.48 22.30 3.63
C LEU A 200 7.99 22.44 2.20
N THR A 201 8.17 23.61 1.62
CA THR A 201 7.97 23.84 0.19
C THR A 201 9.32 24.09 -0.48
N THR A 202 9.54 23.50 -1.64
CA THR A 202 10.77 23.66 -2.41
C THR A 202 10.40 23.94 -3.86
N ASP A 203 10.77 25.13 -4.32
CA ASP A 203 10.68 25.52 -5.73
C ASP A 203 11.85 24.91 -6.49
N ILE A 204 11.56 24.16 -7.56
CA ILE A 204 12.53 23.56 -8.45
C ILE A 204 12.47 24.29 -9.79
N ALA A 205 13.47 25.14 -10.01
CA ALA A 205 13.66 25.87 -11.27
C ALA A 205 12.49 26.82 -11.67
N GLY A 206 11.67 27.27 -10.71
CA GLY A 206 10.71 28.37 -10.89
C GLY A 206 9.43 28.02 -11.64
N ASN A 207 9.10 26.73 -11.77
CA ASN A 207 7.95 26.24 -12.55
C ASN A 207 6.99 25.41 -11.71
N ASN A 208 6.00 24.76 -12.34
CA ASN A 208 5.11 23.86 -11.60
C ASN A 208 5.81 22.54 -11.33
N ASP A 209 6.03 22.26 -10.06
CA ASP A 209 6.66 21.07 -9.54
C ASP A 209 5.69 20.22 -8.72
N SER A 210 5.85 18.90 -8.81
CA SER A 210 5.09 17.94 -8.03
C SER A 210 6.00 16.84 -7.53
N ALA A 211 5.96 16.56 -6.23
CA ALA A 211 6.57 15.35 -5.70
C ALA A 211 5.85 14.12 -6.28
N THR A 212 6.63 13.18 -6.76
CA THR A 212 6.15 11.88 -7.27
C THR A 212 6.41 10.77 -6.25
N CYS A 213 7.50 10.86 -5.49
CA CYS A 213 7.85 9.88 -4.47
C CYS A 213 8.55 10.51 -3.26
N ILE A 214 8.52 9.80 -2.13
CA ILE A 214 9.26 10.16 -0.92
C ILE A 214 9.90 8.92 -0.30
N ALA A 215 11.18 9.01 0.05
CA ALA A 215 11.94 7.95 0.68
C ALA A 215 12.68 8.48 1.91
N ILE A 216 12.95 7.60 2.88
CA ILE A 216 13.71 7.90 4.09
C ILE A 216 14.96 7.02 4.11
N ASN A 217 16.13 7.63 4.19
CA ASN A 217 17.41 6.92 4.31
C ASN A 217 17.64 6.38 5.73
N THR A 218 18.57 5.44 5.90
CA THR A 218 18.90 4.84 7.21
C THR A 218 19.44 5.83 8.23
N ASP A 219 19.93 6.99 7.80
CA ASP A 219 20.38 8.10 8.65
C ASP A 219 19.26 9.11 8.98
N GLY A 220 18.02 8.82 8.55
CA GLY A 220 16.83 9.64 8.80
C GLY A 220 16.62 10.80 7.82
N LYS A 221 17.46 10.93 6.78
CA LYS A 221 17.28 11.96 5.74
C LYS A 221 16.12 11.64 4.82
N ILE A 222 15.48 12.68 4.29
CA ILE A 222 14.31 12.56 3.42
C ILE A 222 14.74 12.86 1.99
N ALA A 223 14.47 11.94 1.08
CA ALA A 223 14.63 12.16 -0.36
C ALA A 223 13.24 12.30 -1.00
N VAL A 224 13.06 13.34 -1.81
CA VAL A 224 11.82 13.56 -2.56
C VAL A 224 12.14 13.58 -4.05
N GLY A 225 11.56 12.63 -4.79
CA GLY A 225 11.59 12.65 -6.25
C GLY A 225 10.45 13.54 -6.77
N SER A 226 10.74 14.33 -7.79
CA SER A 226 9.83 15.37 -8.28
C SER A 226 9.81 15.46 -9.81
N TYR A 227 8.73 16.01 -10.36
CA TYR A 227 8.57 16.32 -11.78
C TYR A 227 8.19 17.80 -11.98
N SER A 228 8.77 18.45 -13.00
CA SER A 228 8.54 19.87 -13.35
C SER A 228 8.07 20.06 -14.81
N TYR A 229 7.04 20.89 -15.06
CA TYR A 229 6.55 21.23 -16.41
C TYR A 229 7.22 22.53 -16.96
N GLY A 230 7.96 22.43 -18.09
CA GLY A 230 9.04 23.35 -18.54
C GLY A 230 8.75 24.79 -18.99
N ALA A 231 9.76 25.53 -19.50
CA ALA A 231 10.11 25.44 -20.93
C ALA A 231 11.60 25.67 -21.35
N ALA A 232 11.98 24.90 -22.38
CA ALA A 232 13.15 24.95 -23.27
C ALA A 232 14.42 24.16 -22.88
N SER A 233 14.76 23.23 -23.77
CA SER A 233 15.81 22.20 -23.76
C SER A 233 15.51 21.00 -22.86
N SER A 234 15.44 19.85 -23.52
CA SER A 234 15.50 18.50 -22.96
C SER A 234 16.39 18.44 -21.72
N ASN A 235 15.80 18.26 -20.55
CA ASN A 235 16.37 17.50 -19.44
C ASN A 235 15.24 17.21 -18.45
N ASN A 236 14.67 16.01 -18.52
CA ASN A 236 13.90 15.45 -17.42
C ASN A 236 14.90 15.22 -16.27
N PHE A 237 15.06 16.19 -15.38
CA PHE A 237 15.84 15.98 -14.16
C PHE A 237 14.90 15.46 -13.07
N SER A 238 15.02 14.17 -12.76
CA SER A 238 14.67 13.64 -11.45
C SER A 238 15.66 14.22 -10.45
N ASP A 239 15.44 15.46 -10.01
CA ASP A 239 16.34 16.09 -9.04
C ASP A 239 16.04 15.52 -7.65
N TYR A 240 17.03 14.85 -7.06
CA TYR A 240 16.91 14.28 -5.72
C TYR A 240 17.24 15.39 -4.72
N GLY A 241 16.21 16.08 -4.24
CA GLY A 241 16.34 16.94 -3.07
C GLY A 241 16.51 16.07 -1.82
N ILE A 242 17.73 16.03 -1.27
CA ILE A 242 17.95 15.60 0.10
C ILE A 242 17.57 16.79 0.98
N VAL A 243 16.55 16.62 1.81
CA VAL A 243 16.23 17.55 2.91
C VAL A 243 16.57 16.90 4.24
#